data_AF-A0A4Y8C8H2-F1
#
_entry.id   AF-A0A4Y8C8H2-F1
#
_cell.length_a   1.000
_cell.length_b   1.000
_cell.length_c   1.000
_cell.angle_alpha   90.00
_cell.angle_beta   90.00
_cell.angle_gamma   90.00
#
_symmetry.space_group_name_H-M   'P 1'
#
loop_
_entity.id
_entity.type
_entity.pdbx_description
1 polymer ?
#
loop_
_entity_poly.entity_id
_entity_poly.type
_entity_poly.pdbx_seq_one_letter_code
_entity_poly.pdbx_strand_id
1 'polypeptide(L)'
;ESKIGTFKEFDAIIEDPQNVKNDISTFAGRMLHFSRLFSKKNLLLGIDEIELGTDFEEAACLYSVLISKLIANNLKIIITTHHKRLAMLLAKNEQVELIAALYDEELSRPKYEFLKGTIGKSYAFETALRY
;
A
#
# COMPACT_ATOMS: atom_id res chain seq x y z
N GLU A 1 -0.74 11.11 25.74
CA GLU A 1 0.44 10.23 25.85
C GLU A 1 0.48 9.34 24.62
N SER A 2 1.59 9.32 23.88
CA SER A 2 1.74 8.48 22.69
C SER A 2 2.15 7.07 23.10
N LYS A 3 1.56 6.04 22.47
CA LYS A 3 1.88 4.63 22.71
C LYS A 3 2.42 3.99 21.45
N ILE A 4 3.48 3.18 21.58
CA ILE A 4 4.09 2.43 20.49
C ILE A 4 3.86 0.94 20.76
N GLY A 5 3.46 0.19 19.74
CA GLY A 5 3.26 -1.26 19.84
C GLY A 5 4.58 -2.04 19.82
N THR A 6 4.56 -3.28 20.32
CA THR A 6 5.73 -4.18 20.33
C THR A 6 5.67 -5.16 19.16
N PHE A 7 6.59 -5.04 18.21
CA PHE A 7 6.71 -5.95 17.06
C PHE A 7 7.95 -6.83 17.19
N LYS A 8 7.85 -8.10 16.80
CA LYS A 8 8.98 -9.05 16.83
C LYS A 8 9.77 -9.02 15.53
N GLU A 9 9.09 -8.73 14.43
CA GLU A 9 9.66 -8.71 13.10
C GLU A 9 9.21 -7.43 12.37
N PHE A 10 10.05 -6.98 11.44
CA PHE A 10 9.78 -5.89 10.51
C PHE A 10 10.12 -6.40 9.11
N ASP A 11 9.25 -6.17 8.14
CA ASP A 11 9.47 -6.52 6.74
C ASP A 11 8.94 -5.37 5.87
N ALA A 12 9.50 -5.23 4.69
CA ALA A 12 9.10 -4.19 3.76
C ALA A 12 9.12 -4.72 2.32
N ILE A 13 8.05 -4.43 1.59
CA ILE A 13 8.01 -4.64 0.15
C ILE A 13 8.13 -3.26 -0.50
N ILE A 14 9.35 -2.89 -0.86
CA ILE A 14 9.70 -1.63 -1.49
C ILE A 14 10.29 -1.99 -2.85
N GLU A 15 9.81 -1.37 -3.92
CA GLU A 15 10.37 -1.61 -5.25
C GLU A 15 11.86 -1.23 -5.28
N ASP A 16 12.68 -2.09 -5.88
CA ASP A 16 14.01 -1.73 -6.36
C ASP A 16 13.94 -1.61 -7.89
N PRO A 17 13.96 -0.39 -8.46
CA PRO A 17 13.85 -0.17 -9.89
C PRO A 17 15.02 -0.76 -10.71
N GLN A 18 16.03 -1.36 -10.08
CA GLN A 18 17.25 -1.81 -10.78
C GLN A 18 17.40 -3.33 -10.97
N ASN A 19 16.44 -4.16 -10.54
CA ASN A 19 16.62 -5.62 -10.57
C ASN A 19 15.58 -6.39 -11.41
N VAL A 20 15.47 -6.03 -12.69
CA VAL A 20 14.68 -6.77 -13.69
C VAL A 20 15.46 -7.97 -14.28
N LYS A 21 16.36 -8.60 -13.52
CA LYS A 21 17.34 -9.56 -14.05
C LYS A 21 17.11 -11.05 -13.75
N ASN A 22 15.90 -11.45 -13.34
CA ASN A 22 15.56 -12.88 -13.31
C ASN A 22 14.12 -13.08 -13.79
N ASP A 23 13.96 -13.93 -14.80
CA ASP A 23 12.77 -14.25 -15.63
C ASP A 23 11.55 -14.82 -14.90
N ILE A 24 11.36 -14.51 -13.62
CA ILE A 24 10.09 -14.74 -12.91
C ILE A 24 9.35 -13.40 -12.98
N SER A 25 8.23 -13.36 -13.72
CA SER A 25 7.30 -12.21 -13.76
C SER A 25 7.25 -11.52 -12.39
N THR A 26 7.43 -10.20 -12.33
CA THR A 26 7.42 -9.40 -11.09
C THR A 26 6.25 -9.77 -10.18
N PHE A 27 5.12 -10.12 -10.79
CA PHE A 27 3.94 -10.65 -10.14
C PHE A 27 4.17 -11.98 -9.38
N ALA A 28 4.78 -12.98 -10.01
CA ALA A 28 5.04 -14.27 -9.38
C ALA A 28 6.05 -14.16 -8.23
N GLY A 29 7.07 -13.30 -8.37
CA GLY A 29 7.96 -12.94 -7.27
C GLY A 29 7.20 -12.32 -6.10
N ARG A 30 6.29 -11.38 -6.39
CA ARG A 30 5.43 -10.76 -5.38
C ARG A 30 4.50 -11.77 -4.70
N MET A 31 3.88 -12.68 -5.44
CA MET A 31 3.05 -13.74 -4.87
C MET A 31 3.85 -14.67 -3.96
N LEU A 32 5.09 -15.00 -4.32
CA LEU A 32 5.96 -15.80 -3.47
C LEU A 32 6.29 -15.07 -2.16
N HIS A 33 6.54 -13.75 -2.21
CA HIS A 33 6.75 -12.95 -0.99
C HIS A 33 5.50 -12.96 -0.10
N PHE A 34 4.32 -12.66 -0.67
CA PHE A 34 3.05 -12.71 0.07
C PHE A 34 2.78 -14.09 0.68
N SER A 35 3.13 -15.19 -0.01
CA SER A 35 2.93 -16.53 0.52
C SER A 35 3.71 -16.76 1.83
N ARG A 36 4.94 -16.23 1.93
CA ARG A 36 5.78 -16.33 3.14
C ARG A 36 5.21 -15.52 4.31
N LEU A 37 4.57 -14.38 4.02
CA LEU A 37 3.98 -13.51 5.03
C LEU A 37 2.86 -14.19 5.82
N PHE A 38 2.13 -15.13 5.22
CA PHE A 38 1.06 -15.87 5.92
C PHE A 38 1.56 -16.73 7.09
N SER A 39 2.86 -17.07 7.11
CA SER A 39 3.46 -17.81 8.23
C SER A 39 3.91 -16.93 9.40
N LYS A 40 3.93 -15.60 9.21
CA LYS A 40 4.47 -14.64 10.17
C LYS A 40 3.45 -14.28 11.25
N LYS A 41 3.95 -13.88 12.41
CA LYS A 41 3.15 -13.37 13.54
C LYS A 41 3.86 -12.19 14.19
N ASN A 42 3.10 -11.21 14.68
CA ASN A 42 3.64 -10.01 15.33
C ASN A 42 4.64 -9.22 14.47
N LEU A 43 4.31 -9.09 13.19
CA LEU A 43 5.09 -8.41 12.15
C LEU A 43 4.49 -7.03 11.87
N LEU A 44 5.35 -6.02 11.77
CA LEU A 44 5.04 -4.74 11.11
C LEU A 44 5.52 -4.80 9.66
N LEU A 45 4.58 -4.72 8.72
CA LEU A 45 4.83 -4.79 7.28
C LEU A 45 4.61 -3.42 6.63
N GLY A 46 5.64 -2.89 5.98
CA GLY A 46 5.52 -1.77 5.05
C GLY A 46 5.37 -2.26 3.61
N ILE A 47 4.46 -1.68 2.84
CA ILE A 47 4.34 -1.94 1.41
C ILE A 47 4.36 -0.59 0.70
N ASP A 48 5.39 -0.37 -0.11
CA ASP A 48 5.49 0.82 -0.95
C ASP A 48 5.00 0.49 -2.34
N GLU A 49 3.80 0.96 -2.64
CA GLU A 49 3.03 0.65 -3.85
C GLU A 49 2.83 -0.87 -4.09
N ILE A 50 1.70 -1.19 -4.71
CA ILE A 50 1.40 -2.55 -5.14
C ILE A 50 1.24 -2.51 -6.64
N GLU A 51 2.20 -3.07 -7.36
CA GLU A 51 2.09 -3.25 -8.80
C GLU A 51 0.86 -4.11 -9.12
N LEU A 52 -0.11 -3.50 -9.79
CA LEU A 52 -1.33 -4.17 -10.22
C LEU A 52 -1.23 -4.80 -11.62
N GLY A 53 -0.10 -4.66 -12.32
CA GLY A 53 0.10 -5.28 -13.64
C GLY A 53 -0.93 -4.82 -14.68
N THR A 54 -1.23 -5.68 -15.66
CA THR A 54 -2.06 -5.34 -16.83
C THR A 54 -3.55 -5.27 -16.55
N ASP A 55 -4.12 -6.23 -15.80
CA ASP A 55 -5.51 -6.14 -15.35
C ASP A 55 -5.56 -5.60 -13.92
N PHE A 56 -5.66 -4.27 -13.82
CA PHE A 56 -5.63 -3.60 -12.53
C PHE A 56 -6.83 -3.96 -11.64
N GLU A 57 -7.99 -4.32 -12.22
CA GLU A 57 -9.17 -4.67 -11.44
C GLU A 57 -9.01 -6.02 -10.77
N GLU A 58 -8.58 -7.02 -11.55
CA GLU A 58 -8.31 -8.37 -11.03
C GLU A 58 -7.23 -8.34 -9.95
N ALA A 59 -6.14 -7.61 -10.21
CA ALA A 59 -5.07 -7.46 -9.25
C ALA A 59 -5.55 -6.73 -7.97
N ALA A 60 -6.31 -5.64 -8.09
CA ALA A 60 -6.83 -4.92 -6.92
C ALA A 60 -7.72 -5.84 -6.07
N CYS A 61 -8.56 -6.66 -6.71
CA CYS A 61 -9.38 -7.65 -6.02
C CYS A 61 -8.51 -8.70 -5.31
N LEU A 62 -7.53 -9.29 -6.00
CA LEU A 62 -6.62 -10.27 -5.43
C LEU A 62 -5.88 -9.71 -4.20
N TYR A 63 -5.21 -8.57 -4.34
CA TYR A 63 -4.45 -7.96 -3.24
C TYR A 63 -5.35 -7.57 -2.07
N SER A 64 -6.57 -7.08 -2.32
CA SER A 64 -7.51 -6.77 -1.24
C SER A 64 -7.82 -7.99 -0.37
N VAL A 65 -7.96 -9.17 -0.97
CA VAL A 65 -8.20 -10.44 -0.27
C VAL A 65 -6.94 -10.90 0.46
N LEU A 66 -5.77 -10.82 -0.17
CA LEU A 66 -4.50 -11.20 0.45
C LEU A 66 -4.21 -10.36 1.69
N ILE A 67 -4.32 -9.03 1.57
CA ILE A 67 -4.09 -8.09 2.68
C ILE A 67 -5.12 -8.33 3.79
N SER A 68 -6.40 -8.52 3.46
CA SER A 68 -7.43 -8.81 4.46
C SER A 68 -7.12 -10.08 5.26
N LYS A 69 -6.60 -11.13 4.61
CA LYS A 69 -6.15 -12.35 5.29
C LYS A 69 -4.93 -12.10 6.20
N LEU A 70 -3.98 -11.26 5.77
CA LEU A 70 -2.84 -10.89 6.61
C LEU A 70 -3.28 -10.09 7.85
N ILE A 71 -4.22 -9.16 7.69
CA ILE A 71 -4.83 -8.42 8.80
C ILE A 71 -5.52 -9.38 9.78
N ALA A 72 -6.29 -10.35 9.27
CA ALA A 72 -6.93 -11.37 10.10
C ALA A 72 -5.92 -12.25 10.88
N ASN A 73 -4.70 -12.41 10.37
CA ASN A 73 -3.58 -13.05 11.07
C ASN A 73 -2.85 -12.11 12.07
N ASN A 74 -3.45 -10.96 12.37
CA ASN A 74 -2.96 -9.99 13.35
C ASN A 74 -1.60 -9.36 12.96
N LEU A 75 -1.35 -9.21 11.66
CA LEU A 75 -0.22 -8.41 11.15
C LEU A 75 -0.61 -6.93 11.14
N LYS A 76 0.34 -6.06 11.50
CA LYS A 76 0.18 -4.62 11.32
C LYS A 76 0.79 -4.23 9.98
N ILE A 77 0.01 -3.57 9.13
CA ILE A 77 0.40 -3.27 7.75
C ILE A 77 0.23 -1.79 7.49
N ILE A 78 1.19 -1.19 6.80
CA ILE A 78 1.14 0.17 6.25
C ILE A 78 1.36 0.05 4.75
N ILE A 79 0.46 0.64 3.96
CA ILE A 79 0.50 0.56 2.50
C ILE A 79 0.39 1.97 1.94
N THR A 80 1.33 2.38 1.10
CA THR A 80 1.18 3.53 0.20
C THR A 80 0.60 3.03 -1.11
N THR A 81 -0.38 3.76 -1.66
CA THR A 81 -0.88 3.43 -3.00
C THR A 81 -1.52 4.62 -3.70
N HIS A 82 -1.28 4.71 -5.02
CA HIS A 82 -2.06 5.56 -5.91
C HIS A 82 -3.32 4.87 -6.48
N HIS A 83 -3.51 3.56 -6.21
CA HIS A 83 -4.62 2.77 -6.72
C HIS A 83 -5.89 2.92 -5.86
N LYS A 84 -6.75 3.86 -6.24
CA LYS A 84 -8.01 4.15 -5.54
C LYS A 84 -8.93 2.93 -5.39
N ARG A 85 -8.96 2.04 -6.39
CA ARG A 85 -9.79 0.83 -6.34
C ARG A 85 -9.38 -0.10 -5.19
N LEU A 86 -8.08 -0.35 -5.04
CA LEU A 86 -7.55 -1.16 -3.95
C LEU A 86 -7.87 -0.51 -2.59
N ALA A 87 -7.62 0.79 -2.45
CA ALA A 87 -7.96 1.54 -1.24
C ALA A 87 -9.45 1.42 -0.88
N MET A 88 -10.35 1.56 -1.85
CA MET A 88 -11.79 1.38 -1.64
C MET A 88 -12.18 -0.05 -1.23
N LEU A 89 -11.53 -1.06 -1.81
CA LEU A 89 -11.79 -2.46 -1.44
C LEU A 89 -11.33 -2.75 0.00
N LEU A 90 -10.16 -2.24 0.40
CA LEU A 90 -9.63 -2.40 1.75
C LEU A 90 -10.44 -1.63 2.79
N ALA A 91 -10.98 -0.45 2.45
CA ALA A 91 -11.78 0.36 3.35
C ALA A 91 -13.09 -0.29 3.82
N LYS A 92 -13.52 -1.40 3.18
CA LYS A 92 -14.66 -2.21 3.65
C LYS A 92 -14.34 -3.01 4.91
N ASN A 93 -13.07 -3.19 5.24
CA ASN A 93 -12.63 -3.88 6.44
C ASN A 93 -12.55 -2.88 7.60
N GLU A 94 -13.29 -3.12 8.69
CA GLU A 94 -13.36 -2.25 9.86
C GLU A 94 -11.99 -2.05 10.57
N GLN A 95 -11.03 -2.93 10.33
CA GLN A 95 -9.66 -2.83 10.85
C GLN A 95 -8.75 -1.95 10.00
N VAL A 96 -9.23 -1.44 8.86
CA VAL A 96 -8.48 -0.58 7.94
C VAL A 96 -8.87 0.87 8.15
N GLU A 97 -7.87 1.73 8.38
CA GLU A 97 -8.03 3.18 8.41
C GLU A 97 -7.39 3.76 7.15
N LEU A 98 -8.17 4.53 6.38
CA LEU A 98 -7.66 5.29 5.24
C LEU A 98 -7.02 6.60 5.72
N ILE A 99 -5.87 6.93 5.16
CA ILE A 99 -5.13 8.15 5.49
C ILE A 99 -4.65 8.79 4.18
N ALA A 100 -5.04 10.03 3.94
CA ALA A 100 -4.63 10.82 2.78
C ALA A 100 -3.52 11.81 3.16
N ALA A 101 -2.41 11.82 2.41
CA ALA A 101 -1.39 12.85 2.54
C ALA A 101 -1.89 14.17 1.93
N LEU A 102 -1.68 15.29 2.64
CA LEU A 102 -2.09 16.61 2.19
C LEU A 102 -0.99 17.30 1.36
N TYR A 103 -1.42 17.95 0.28
CA TYR A 103 -0.58 18.72 -0.63
C TYR A 103 -1.10 20.15 -0.73
N ASP A 104 -0.19 21.12 -0.75
CA ASP A 104 -0.48 22.52 -0.96
C ASP A 104 -0.42 22.83 -2.46
N GLU A 105 -1.58 23.00 -3.11
CA GLU A 105 -1.66 23.25 -4.56
C GLU A 105 -1.05 24.62 -4.92
N GLU A 106 -1.28 25.66 -4.11
CA GLU A 106 -0.82 27.02 -4.35
C GLU A 106 0.71 27.10 -4.27
N LEU A 107 1.28 26.54 -3.19
CA LEU A 107 2.73 26.55 -2.96
C LEU A 107 3.45 25.36 -3.59
N SER A 108 2.72 24.43 -4.20
CA SER A 108 3.25 23.25 -4.88
C SER A 108 4.15 22.38 -4.01
N ARG A 109 3.78 22.18 -2.74
CA ARG A 109 4.60 21.46 -1.77
C ARG A 109 3.79 20.51 -0.89
N PRO A 110 4.37 19.39 -0.43
CA PRO A 110 3.72 18.55 0.58
C PRO A 110 3.53 19.34 1.88
N LYS A 111 2.38 19.16 2.53
CA LYS A 111 2.14 19.72 3.88
C LYS A 111 2.72 18.85 4.99
N TYR A 112 3.09 17.61 4.68
CA TYR A 112 3.46 16.57 5.67
C TYR A 112 2.39 16.36 6.75
N GLU A 113 1.15 16.66 6.40
CA GLU A 113 -0.05 16.47 7.21
C GLU A 113 -0.90 15.35 6.59
N PHE A 114 -1.67 14.68 7.43
CA PHE A 114 -2.47 13.53 7.05
C PHE A 114 -3.94 13.73 7.44
N LEU A 115 -4.84 13.49 6.49
CA LEU A 115 -6.29 13.53 6.69
C LEU A 115 -6.84 12.10 6.80
N LYS A 116 -7.43 11.80 7.95
CA LYS A 116 -8.00 10.48 8.26
C LYS A 116 -9.36 10.26 7.59
N GLY A 117 -9.66 9.02 7.25
CA GLY A 117 -10.98 8.57 6.80
C GLY A 117 -11.31 8.88 5.34
N THR A 118 -10.33 9.33 4.54
CA THR A 118 -10.56 9.68 3.13
C THR A 118 -9.46 9.17 2.22
N ILE A 119 -9.80 9.00 0.94
CA ILE A 119 -8.85 8.74 -0.14
C ILE A 119 -8.39 10.08 -0.68
N GLY A 120 -7.08 10.27 -0.86
CA GLY A 120 -6.53 11.51 -1.39
C GLY A 120 -7.06 11.86 -2.78
N LYS A 121 -7.12 13.16 -3.08
CA LYS A 121 -7.37 13.67 -4.44
C LYS A 121 -6.20 13.26 -5.35
N SER A 122 -6.49 12.91 -6.60
CA SER A 122 -5.45 12.69 -7.62
C SER A 122 -5.20 14.02 -8.31
N TYR A 123 -3.94 14.43 -8.46
CA TYR A 123 -3.53 15.72 -9.03
C TYR A 123 -2.90 15.56 -10.43
N ALA A 124 -3.23 14.47 -11.14
CA ALA A 124 -2.58 14.15 -12.41
C ALA A 124 -2.84 15.22 -13.49
N PHE A 125 -4.06 15.76 -13.57
CA PHE A 125 -4.41 16.78 -14.56
C PHE A 125 -3.81 18.15 -14.21
N GLU A 126 -3.84 18.54 -12.94
CA GLU A 126 -3.24 19.79 -12.46
C GLU A 126 -1.71 19.78 -12.64
N THR A 127 -1.09 18.61 -12.47
CA THR A 127 0.34 18.42 -12.75
C THR A 127 0.62 18.52 -14.24
N ALA A 128 -0.21 17.91 -15.10
CA ALA A 128 -0.05 17.97 -16.54
C ALA A 128 -0.18 19.39 -17.11
N LEU A 129 -1.07 20.23 -16.56
CA LEU A 129 -1.23 21.63 -17.00
C LEU A 129 -0.01 22.52 -16.72
N ARG A 130 0.94 22.08 -15.89
CA ARG A 130 2.17 22.83 -15.58
C ARG A 130 3.29 22.57 -16.60
N TYR A 131 3.13 21.59 -17.49
CA TYR A 131 4.08 21.20 -18.54
C TYR A 131 3.46 21.36 -19.92
#